data_AF-A0A817WRB4-F1
#
_entry.id   AF-A0A817WRB4-F1
#
_cell.length_a   1.000
_cell.length_b   1.000
_cell.length_c   1.000
_cell.angle_alpha   90.00
_cell.angle_beta   90.00
_cell.angle_gamma   90.00
#
_symmetry.space_group_name_H-M   'P 1'
#
loop_
_entity.id
_entity.type
_entity.pdbx_description
1 polymer ?
#
loop_
_entity_poly.entity_id
_entity_poly.type
_entity_poly.pdbx_seq_one_letter_code
_entity_poly.pdbx_strand_id
1 'polypeptide(L)' 'DVVDNYESEKEEILAVQGKSFPFSFGDYVVKILMGGVDSWFDMLDEQKVSLNR' A
#
# COMPACT_ATOMS: atom_id res chain seq x y z
N ASP A 1 8.69 -0.17 15.29
CA ASP A 1 9.85 -0.44 14.41
C ASP A 1 9.39 -0.18 12.95
N VAL A 2 10.27 0.10 12.00
CA VAL A 2 9.88 0.27 10.58
C VAL A 2 9.20 -1.00 10.04
N VAL A 3 9.60 -2.16 10.57
CA VAL A 3 8.98 -3.45 10.25
C VAL A 3 7.54 -3.52 10.76
N ASP A 4 7.27 -3.09 11.98
CA ASP A 4 5.89 -3.10 12.53
C ASP A 4 4.98 -2.20 11.70
N ASN A 5 5.47 -1.02 11.31
CA ASN A 5 4.71 -0.09 10.46
C ASN A 5 4.39 -0.71 9.10
N TYR A 6 5.32 -1.47 8.52
CA TYR A 6 5.08 -2.16 7.25
C TYR A 6 4.00 -3.25 7.37
N GLU A 7 4.05 -4.09 8.40
CA GLU A 7 3.06 -5.16 8.56
C GLU A 7 1.67 -4.58 8.84
N SER A 8 1.55 -3.54 9.67
CA SER A 8 0.27 -2.84 9.89
C SER A 8 -0.29 -2.22 8.60
N GLU A 9 0.54 -1.48 7.85
CA GLU A 9 0.15 -0.89 6.57
C GLU A 9 -0.32 -1.95 5.57
N LYS A 10 0.40 -3.08 5.50
CA LYS A 10 0.05 -4.19 4.64
C LYS A 10 -1.29 -4.80 5.01
N GLU A 11 -1.59 -4.93 6.31
CA GLU A 11 -2.90 -5.42 6.76
C GLU A 11 -4.04 -4.50 6.31
N GLU A 12 -3.87 -3.19 6.42
CA GLU A 12 -4.85 -2.17 5.98
C GLU A 12 -5.06 -2.22 4.46
N ILE A 13 -3.98 -2.26 3.68
CA ILE A 13 -4.04 -2.39 2.21
C ILE A 13 -4.73 -3.71 1.83
N LEU A 14 -4.41 -4.84 2.46
CA LEU A 14 -5.05 -6.12 2.16
C LEU A 14 -6.54 -6.15 2.57
N ALA A 15 -6.95 -5.39 3.59
CA ALA A 15 -8.34 -5.24 3.96
C ALA A 15 -9.16 -4.51 2.86
N VAL A 16 -8.56 -3.53 2.18
CA VAL A 16 -9.21 -2.77 1.11
C VAL A 16 -9.10 -3.44 -0.26
N GLN A 17 -7.88 -3.82 -0.65
CA GLN A 17 -7.59 -4.38 -1.97
C GLN A 17 -7.94 -5.87 -2.08
N GLY A 18 -7.88 -6.60 -0.97
CA GLY A 18 -8.11 -8.03 -0.86
C GLY A 18 -6.82 -8.84 -0.63
N LYS A 19 -6.98 -10.05 -0.06
CA LYS A 19 -5.87 -10.89 0.44
C LYS A 19 -4.82 -11.31 -0.60
N SER A 20 -5.14 -11.24 -1.88
CA SER A 20 -4.24 -11.60 -2.99
C SER A 20 -3.59 -10.39 -3.65
N PHE A 21 -3.78 -9.18 -3.10
CA PHE A 21 -3.19 -7.97 -3.66
C PHE A 21 -1.66 -8.02 -3.50
N PRO A 22 -0.88 -7.79 -4.57
CA PRO A 22 0.57 -7.80 -4.50
C PRO A 22 1.05 -6.54 -3.78
N PHE A 23 1.58 -6.71 -2.57
CA PHE A 23 2.20 -5.62 -1.82
C PHE A 23 3.39 -6.15 -1.01
N SER A 24 4.56 -5.59 -1.29
CA SER A 24 5.85 -5.96 -0.71
C SER A 24 6.44 -4.81 0.10
N PHE A 25 7.54 -5.09 0.82
CA PHE A 25 8.29 -4.05 1.53
C PHE A 25 8.85 -2.98 0.58
N GLY A 26 9.20 -3.35 -0.66
CA GLY A 26 9.64 -2.37 -1.67
C GLY A 26 8.51 -1.40 -2.04
N ASP A 27 7.29 -1.91 -2.20
CA ASP A 27 6.11 -1.09 -2.49
C ASP A 27 5.78 -0.16 -1.32
N TYR A 28 5.94 -0.64 -0.08
CA TYR A 28 5.80 0.18 1.12
C TYR A 28 6.79 1.35 1.16
N VAL A 29 8.07 1.10 0.86
CA VAL A 29 9.08 2.18 0.77
C VAL A 29 8.69 3.20 -0.30
N VAL A 30 8.21 2.74 -1.46
CA VAL A 30 7.74 3.65 -2.52
C VAL A 30 6.51 4.43 -2.06
N LYS A 31 5.53 3.78 -1.42
CA LYS A 31 4.33 4.44 -0.88
C LYS A 31 4.69 5.55 0.10
N ILE A 32 5.60 5.32 1.04
CA ILE A 32 6.02 6.36 2.00
C ILE A 32 6.66 7.56 1.30
N LEU A 33 7.46 7.31 0.26
CA LEU A 33 8.16 8.37 -0.46
C LEU A 33 7.24 9.13 -1.44
N MET A 34 6.27 8.44 -2.03
CA MET A 34 5.45 8.95 -3.13
C MET A 34 4.03 9.32 -2.73
N GLY A 35 3.49 8.83 -1.60
CA GLY A 35 2.09 9.03 -1.21
C GLY A 35 1.70 10.50 -1.10
N GLY A 36 2.59 11.33 -0.56
CA GLY A 36 2.36 12.79 -0.49
C GLY A 36 2.42 13.52 -1.84
N VAL A 37 2.81 12.85 -2.93
CA VAL A 37 3.01 13.43 -4.26
C VAL A 37 2.08 12.81 -5.30
N ASP A 38 1.78 11.52 -5.18
CA ASP A 38 0.97 10.75 -6.11
C ASP A 38 -0.17 10.05 -5.38
N SER A 39 -1.38 10.50 -5.67
CA SER A 39 -2.63 10.01 -5.06
C SER A 39 -2.85 8.52 -5.26
N TRP A 40 -2.27 7.90 -6.29
CA TRP A 40 -2.43 6.46 -6.51
C TRP A 40 -1.79 5.65 -5.36
N PHE A 41 -0.61 6.08 -4.89
CA PHE A 41 0.05 5.42 -3.76
C PHE A 41 -0.65 5.72 -2.44
N ASP A 42 -1.11 6.96 -2.26
CA ASP A 42 -1.83 7.41 -1.06
C ASP A 42 -3.10 6.58 -0.83
N MET A 43 -3.85 6.30 -1.90
CA MET A 43 -5.16 5.66 -1.84
C MET A 43 -5.14 4.13 -1.64
N LEU A 44 -3.97 3.49 -1.54
CA LEU A 44 -3.85 2.02 -1.51
C LEU A 44 -4.55 1.37 -0.31
N ASP A 45 -4.65 2.05 0.82
CA ASP A 45 -5.32 1.64 2.06
C ASP A 45 -6.71 2.27 2.22
N GLU A 46 -7.12 3.16 1.31
CA GLU A 46 -8.40 3.88 1.40
C GLU A 46 -9.46 3.34 0.44
N GLN A 47 -9.08 2.98 -0.79
CA GLN A 47 -10.01 2.49 -1.80
C GLN A 47 -9.39 1.53 -2.80
N LYS A 48 -10.23 0.70 -3.44
CA LYS A 48 -9.75 -0.27 -4.44
C LYS A 48 -9.13 0.43 -5.64
N VAL A 49 -7.89 0.08 -5.95
CA VAL A 49 -7.18 0.58 -7.13
C VAL A 49 -7.24 -0.41 -8.27
N SER A 50 -7.22 0.09 -9.51
CA SER A 50 -7.05 -0.76 -10.69
C SER A 50 -5.56 -0.93 -10.96
N LEU A 51 -5.08 -2.18 -10.93
CA LEU A 51 -3.78 -2.54 -11.47
C LEU A 51 -3.93 -2.68 -12.99
N ASN A 52 -3.67 -1.59 -13.72
CA ASN A 52 -3.53 -1.69 -15.17
C ASN A 52 -2.25 -2.48 -15.46
N ARG A 53 -2.42 -3.71 -15.96
CA ARG A 53 -1.31 -4.53 -16.45
C ARG A 53 -0.77 -4.01 -17.77
#